data_AF-A0AAV5FTP4-F1
#
_entry.id   AF-A0AAV5FTP4-F1
#
_cell.length_a   1.000
_cell.length_b   1.000
_cell.length_c   1.000
_cell.angle_alpha   90.00
_cell.angle_beta   90.00
_cell.angle_gamma   90.00
#
_symmetry.space_group_name_H-M   'P 1'
#
loop_
_entity.id
_entity.type
_entity.pdbx_description
1 polymer ?
#
loop_
_entity_poly.entity_id
_entity_poly.type
_entity_poly.pdbx_seq_one_letter_code
_entity_poly.pdbx_strand_id
1 'polypeptide(L)'
;MMIRRSAAQRVLRTIKDGGATLSTMHALLVYLQSTPPDHTPVVAGLLLQLDLLVEPRKISMYREEAMDSLIQCLKNADFPRSQLLAAETIMCLPGKFSSSGRPLTRSSLLKLARVKERHRQSQDLSTTGRGDADHEMDEARAVSEWERKTAYALVSHEFGLVFEALSECLKTKNAELFTASLVCATWLVYMLSSSPTPACSAPPGSACCASSSSSSEGMHDITTYIKDVLKTLRDLKKSSGLAFEMLKLLSDGQESSVDMWNHKEINLVDCSSNGEVTSVVYFKSYIFSGHSDGTLKVWEGSENILRLVHESQEHAKAITSLAVRHSEDKIFSGSLDKTIKVWQFRDSLLQCVEVHDTKDPVQNLVVANAMACFVPQGAGVKLLTWNGNSKLLNPNKYVRSMALLHGKLFCGCSDSSVQVEIDLASGTLGVIQSGNKRILGKANPIYSLQVHEGLLYTGSTPVDGASVKVWNSSNYNLVGSIPSSMEARSLVVSADLIYLGSRNGVVEIWSREKLTRIGSLQAGGPSCRVQCMAADGDGDVLVVGTSDGRIQV
;
A
#
# COMPACT_ATOMS: atom_id res chain seq x y z
N MET A 1 16.02 -18.61 -12.01
CA MET A 1 15.72 -19.27 -13.29
C MET A 1 14.41 -20.03 -13.12
N MET A 2 13.34 -19.70 -13.86
CA MET A 2 12.06 -20.43 -13.82
C MET A 2 12.12 -21.67 -14.71
N ILE A 3 11.36 -22.71 -14.38
CA ILE A 3 11.11 -23.82 -15.30
C ILE A 3 10.26 -23.29 -16.45
N ARG A 4 10.78 -23.37 -17.69
CA ARG A 4 10.05 -22.95 -18.88
C ARG A 4 8.85 -23.89 -19.11
N ARG A 5 7.65 -23.33 -19.27
CA ARG A 5 6.43 -24.05 -19.65
C ARG A 5 6.61 -24.80 -20.96
N SER A 6 7.36 -24.26 -21.92
CA SER A 6 7.72 -24.96 -23.16
C SER A 6 8.52 -26.25 -22.92
N ALA A 7 9.32 -26.32 -21.85
CA ALA A 7 9.99 -27.56 -21.43
C ALA A 7 9.02 -28.53 -20.74
N ALA A 8 8.17 -28.04 -19.85
CA ALA A 8 7.15 -28.87 -19.18
C ALA A 8 6.17 -29.52 -20.18
N GLN A 9 5.72 -28.77 -21.19
CA GLN A 9 4.85 -29.31 -22.24
C GLN A 9 5.53 -30.42 -23.06
N ARG A 10 6.84 -30.32 -23.33
CA ARG A 10 7.59 -31.40 -24.02
C ARG A 10 7.63 -32.67 -23.18
N VAL A 11 7.84 -32.55 -21.87
CA VAL A 11 7.80 -33.70 -20.95
C VAL A 11 6.41 -34.32 -20.94
N LEU A 12 5.35 -33.52 -20.80
CA LEU A 12 3.97 -34.02 -20.80
C LEU A 12 3.61 -34.72 -22.13
N ARG A 13 4.05 -34.18 -23.28
CA ARG A 13 3.86 -34.85 -24.59
C ARG A 13 4.62 -36.17 -24.66
N THR A 14 5.85 -36.21 -24.17
CA THR A 14 6.65 -37.45 -24.13
C THR A 14 5.98 -38.51 -23.28
N ILE A 15 5.44 -38.15 -22.11
CA ILE A 15 4.67 -39.06 -21.24
C ILE A 15 3.41 -39.56 -21.96
N LYS A 16 2.70 -38.65 -22.64
CA LYS A 16 1.48 -38.97 -23.38
C LYS A 16 1.73 -39.95 -24.53
N ASP A 17 2.81 -39.73 -25.29
CA ASP A 17 3.12 -40.48 -26.51
C ASP A 17 3.96 -41.74 -26.25
N GLY A 18 4.57 -41.88 -25.05
CA GLY A 18 5.49 -42.97 -24.71
C GLY A 18 4.85 -44.34 -24.41
N GLY A 19 3.52 -44.46 -24.46
CA GLY A 19 2.83 -45.74 -24.21
C GLY A 19 2.88 -46.68 -25.41
N ALA A 20 3.72 -47.73 -25.35
CA ALA A 20 3.96 -48.64 -26.48
C ALA A 20 2.82 -49.67 -26.74
N THR A 21 1.92 -49.91 -25.79
CA THR A 21 0.86 -50.94 -25.89
C THR A 21 -0.55 -50.50 -25.45
N LEU A 22 -0.65 -49.53 -24.54
CA LEU A 22 -1.90 -48.91 -24.07
C LEU A 22 -1.67 -47.40 -23.97
N SER A 23 -2.69 -46.59 -24.29
CA SER A 23 -2.62 -45.14 -24.10
C SER A 23 -2.29 -44.81 -22.64
N THR A 24 -1.23 -44.02 -22.40
CA THR A 24 -0.81 -43.61 -21.05
C THR A 24 -1.96 -42.96 -20.26
N MET A 25 -2.81 -42.17 -20.93
CA MET A 25 -3.98 -41.55 -20.29
C MET A 25 -5.00 -42.59 -19.82
N HIS A 26 -5.17 -43.68 -20.57
CA HIS A 26 -6.07 -44.77 -20.19
C HIS A 26 -5.50 -45.61 -19.05
N ALA A 27 -4.19 -45.86 -19.04
CA ALA A 27 -3.52 -46.50 -17.89
C ALA A 27 -3.68 -45.67 -16.62
N LEU A 28 -3.50 -44.35 -16.70
CA LEU A 28 -3.70 -43.42 -15.58
C LEU A 28 -5.16 -43.39 -15.11
N LEU A 29 -6.13 -43.45 -16.02
CA LEU A 29 -7.54 -43.53 -15.67
C LEU A 29 -7.86 -44.80 -14.87
N VAL A 30 -7.43 -45.96 -15.36
CA VAL A 30 -7.64 -47.25 -14.66
C VAL A 30 -6.93 -47.25 -13.31
N TYR A 31 -5.73 -46.66 -13.24
CA TYR A 31 -5.03 -46.50 -11.97
C TYR A 31 -5.82 -45.59 -11.02
N LEU A 32 -6.29 -44.42 -11.48
CA LEU A 32 -7.06 -43.46 -10.68
C LEU A 32 -8.26 -44.12 -9.99
N GLN A 33 -9.00 -44.97 -10.71
CA GLN A 33 -10.18 -45.69 -10.20
C GLN A 33 -9.89 -46.70 -9.09
N SER A 34 -8.63 -47.13 -8.93
CA SER A 34 -8.20 -48.12 -7.94
C SER A 34 -7.17 -47.59 -6.93
N THR A 35 -6.87 -46.29 -7.01
CA THR A 35 -5.80 -45.66 -6.25
C THR A 35 -6.26 -45.30 -4.83
N PRO A 36 -5.41 -45.50 -3.80
CA PRO A 36 -5.71 -45.02 -2.44
C PRO A 36 -5.82 -43.48 -2.37
N PRO A 37 -6.62 -42.94 -1.43
CA PRO A 37 -6.99 -41.51 -1.40
C PRO A 37 -5.81 -40.53 -1.27
N ASP A 38 -4.66 -40.98 -0.76
CA ASP A 38 -3.45 -40.16 -0.64
C ASP A 38 -2.74 -39.92 -1.98
N HIS A 39 -2.96 -40.80 -2.96
CA HIS A 39 -2.33 -40.72 -4.28
C HIS A 39 -3.30 -40.17 -5.33
N THR A 40 -4.61 -40.29 -5.10
CA THR A 40 -5.68 -39.85 -6.00
C THR A 40 -5.49 -38.42 -6.51
N PRO A 41 -5.19 -37.41 -5.66
CA PRO A 41 -5.06 -36.04 -6.14
C PRO A 41 -3.95 -35.86 -7.18
N VAL A 42 -2.79 -36.46 -6.94
CA VAL A 42 -1.61 -36.31 -7.83
C VAL A 42 -1.86 -37.01 -9.16
N VAL A 43 -2.45 -38.21 -9.14
CA VAL A 43 -2.79 -38.98 -10.34
C VAL A 43 -3.84 -38.24 -11.17
N ALA A 44 -4.90 -37.73 -10.52
CA ALA A 44 -5.93 -36.93 -11.17
C ALA A 44 -5.35 -35.65 -11.78
N GLY A 45 -4.48 -34.94 -11.05
CA GLY A 45 -3.79 -33.75 -11.54
C GLY A 45 -2.92 -34.02 -12.77
N LEU A 46 -2.18 -35.14 -12.79
CA LEU A 46 -1.38 -35.54 -13.95
C LEU A 46 -2.27 -35.89 -15.15
N LEU A 47 -3.33 -36.68 -14.92
CA LEU A 47 -4.29 -37.04 -15.97
C LEU A 47 -4.93 -35.80 -16.59
N LEU A 48 -5.34 -34.84 -15.75
CA LEU A 48 -5.88 -33.56 -16.17
C LEU A 48 -4.87 -32.75 -17.00
N GLN A 49 -3.61 -32.65 -16.57
CA GLN A 49 -2.57 -31.96 -17.34
C GLN A 49 -2.30 -32.61 -18.71
N LEU A 50 -2.37 -33.93 -18.82
CA LEU A 50 -2.20 -34.66 -20.08
C LEU A 50 -3.39 -34.46 -21.03
N ASP A 51 -4.62 -34.47 -20.50
CA ASP A 51 -5.83 -34.16 -21.27
C ASP A 51 -5.80 -32.71 -21.80
N LEU A 52 -5.40 -31.76 -20.95
CA LEU A 52 -5.26 -30.34 -21.30
C LEU A 52 -4.13 -30.06 -22.31
N LEU A 53 -3.37 -31.05 -22.77
CA LEU A 53 -2.54 -30.88 -23.97
C LEU A 53 -3.37 -30.82 -25.27
N VAL A 54 -4.62 -31.33 -25.26
CA VAL A 54 -5.57 -31.33 -26.39
C VAL A 54 -6.58 -30.19 -26.22
N GLU A 55 -7.30 -29.80 -27.27
CA GLU A 55 -8.35 -28.77 -27.19
C GLU A 55 -9.36 -29.02 -26.05
N PRO A 56 -9.60 -28.04 -25.18
CA PRO A 56 -10.42 -28.20 -23.99
C PRO A 56 -11.93 -28.20 -24.30
N ARG A 57 -12.34 -27.90 -25.53
CA ARG A 57 -13.74 -27.66 -25.89
C ARG A 57 -14.56 -28.94 -26.10
N LYS A 58 -13.93 -30.11 -26.09
CA LYS A 58 -14.60 -31.40 -26.17
C LYS A 58 -14.72 -32.04 -24.79
N ILE A 59 -15.87 -32.63 -24.52
CA ILE A 59 -16.10 -33.48 -23.34
C ILE A 59 -15.07 -34.62 -23.39
N SER A 60 -14.36 -34.82 -22.30
CA SER A 60 -13.32 -35.84 -22.17
C SER A 60 -13.56 -36.64 -20.91
N MET A 61 -13.79 -37.95 -21.05
CA MET A 61 -13.94 -38.85 -19.91
C MET A 61 -12.75 -38.79 -18.94
N TYR A 62 -11.55 -38.49 -19.44
CA TYR A 62 -10.36 -38.35 -18.61
C TYR A 62 -10.41 -37.09 -17.74
N ARG A 63 -10.98 -36.02 -18.29
CA ARG A 63 -11.12 -34.75 -17.57
C ARG A 63 -12.21 -34.84 -16.53
N GLU A 64 -13.38 -35.36 -16.88
CA GLU A 64 -14.50 -35.51 -15.94
C GLU A 64 -14.04 -36.34 -14.73
N GLU A 65 -13.50 -37.55 -14.95
CA GLU A 65 -13.05 -38.41 -13.85
C GLU A 65 -11.94 -37.77 -13.01
N ALA A 66 -10.98 -37.09 -13.63
CA ALA A 66 -9.92 -36.39 -12.91
C ALA A 66 -10.47 -35.24 -12.05
N MET A 67 -11.44 -34.49 -12.58
CA MET A 67 -12.09 -33.39 -11.88
C MET A 67 -12.94 -33.88 -10.72
N ASP A 68 -13.79 -34.89 -10.96
CA ASP A 68 -14.62 -35.54 -9.94
C ASP A 68 -13.76 -36.06 -8.79
N SER A 69 -12.66 -36.75 -9.13
CA SER A 69 -11.70 -37.27 -8.14
C SER A 69 -11.07 -36.16 -7.30
N LEU A 70 -10.63 -35.06 -7.92
CA LEU A 70 -10.03 -33.92 -7.21
C LEU A 70 -11.05 -33.24 -6.29
N ILE A 71 -12.27 -33.02 -6.77
CA ILE A 71 -13.34 -32.37 -6.02
C ILE A 71 -13.79 -33.26 -4.86
N GLN A 72 -13.93 -34.57 -5.08
CA GLN A 72 -14.25 -35.53 -4.02
C GLN A 72 -13.16 -35.52 -2.93
N CYS A 73 -11.88 -35.48 -3.33
CA CYS A 73 -10.79 -35.38 -2.36
C CYS A 73 -10.85 -34.07 -1.55
N LEU A 74 -11.19 -32.94 -2.18
CA LEU A 74 -11.38 -31.66 -1.46
C LEU A 74 -12.55 -31.71 -0.47
N LYS A 75 -13.69 -32.29 -0.86
CA LYS A 75 -14.90 -32.37 -0.01
C LYS A 75 -14.76 -33.38 1.13
N ASN A 76 -13.82 -34.32 1.05
CA ASN A 76 -13.67 -35.40 2.02
C ASN A 76 -12.89 -34.97 3.29
N ALA A 77 -13.63 -34.46 4.28
CA ALA A 77 -13.07 -34.01 5.56
C ALA A 77 -12.43 -35.12 6.42
N ASP A 78 -12.74 -36.40 6.16
CA ASP A 78 -12.19 -37.53 6.92
C ASP A 78 -10.71 -37.78 6.58
N PHE A 79 -10.22 -37.25 5.44
CA PHE A 79 -8.84 -37.39 4.98
C PHE A 79 -8.16 -36.02 4.74
N PRO A 80 -7.78 -35.27 5.80
CA PRO A 80 -7.22 -33.92 5.68
C PRO A 80 -5.96 -33.83 4.82
N ARG A 81 -5.15 -34.90 4.79
CA ARG A 81 -3.97 -35.00 3.94
C ARG A 81 -4.33 -35.05 2.45
N SER A 82 -5.37 -35.81 2.10
CA SER A 82 -5.90 -35.89 0.73
C SER A 82 -6.51 -34.55 0.31
N GLN A 83 -7.26 -33.87 1.20
CA GLN A 83 -7.76 -32.52 0.95
C GLN A 83 -6.63 -31.53 0.63
N LEU A 84 -5.57 -31.53 1.45
CA LEU A 84 -4.42 -30.66 1.26
C LEU A 84 -3.73 -30.96 -0.08
N LEU A 85 -3.47 -32.24 -0.38
CA LEU A 85 -2.86 -32.65 -1.64
C LEU A 85 -3.72 -32.28 -2.86
N ALA A 86 -5.05 -32.32 -2.76
CA ALA A 86 -5.95 -31.86 -3.81
C ALA A 86 -5.86 -30.35 -4.03
N ALA A 87 -5.88 -29.55 -2.96
CA ALA A 87 -5.69 -28.11 -3.05
C ALA A 87 -4.31 -27.74 -3.61
N GLU A 88 -3.24 -28.41 -3.17
CA GLU A 88 -1.88 -28.23 -3.68
C GLU A 88 -1.74 -28.62 -5.15
N THR A 89 -2.39 -29.72 -5.54
CA THR A 89 -2.42 -30.16 -6.94
C THR A 89 -3.05 -29.08 -7.82
N ILE A 90 -4.21 -28.53 -7.42
CA ILE A 90 -4.87 -27.43 -8.14
C ILE A 90 -3.96 -26.20 -8.21
N MET A 91 -3.28 -25.84 -7.12
CA MET A 91 -2.29 -24.74 -7.13
C MET A 91 -1.12 -24.96 -8.10
N CYS A 92 -0.81 -26.21 -8.45
CA CYS A 92 0.29 -26.57 -9.36
C CYS A 92 -0.14 -26.61 -10.84
N LEU A 93 -1.43 -26.78 -11.13
CA LEU A 93 -1.96 -26.81 -12.51
C LEU A 93 -1.64 -25.57 -13.37
N PRO A 94 -1.54 -24.33 -12.84
CA PRO A 94 -1.05 -23.16 -13.59
C PRO A 94 0.33 -23.37 -14.23
N GLY A 95 1.13 -24.30 -13.71
CA GLY A 95 2.38 -24.73 -14.35
C GLY A 95 3.57 -23.78 -14.13
N LYS A 96 3.49 -22.84 -13.18
CA LYS A 96 4.58 -21.93 -12.81
C LYS A 96 5.35 -22.48 -11.61
N PHE A 97 6.63 -22.79 -11.80
CA PHE A 97 7.47 -23.37 -10.76
C PHE A 97 8.80 -22.63 -10.59
N SER A 98 9.29 -22.57 -9.35
CA SER A 98 10.67 -22.17 -9.05
C SER A 98 11.66 -23.20 -9.62
N SER A 99 12.95 -22.86 -9.66
CA SER A 99 14.02 -23.85 -9.93
C SER A 99 14.05 -24.99 -8.91
N SER A 100 13.48 -24.79 -7.72
CA SER A 100 13.31 -25.81 -6.69
C SER A 100 12.01 -26.61 -6.81
N GLY A 101 11.23 -26.41 -7.87
CA GLY A 101 9.97 -27.14 -8.12
C GLY A 101 8.78 -26.69 -7.28
N ARG A 102 8.87 -25.57 -6.54
CA ARG A 102 7.74 -25.05 -5.75
C ARG A 102 6.77 -24.27 -6.64
N PRO A 103 5.44 -24.43 -6.47
CA PRO A 103 4.45 -23.68 -7.23
C PRO A 103 4.57 -22.17 -6.93
N LEU A 104 4.57 -21.35 -7.98
CA LEU A 104 4.72 -19.90 -7.88
C LEU A 104 3.39 -19.15 -7.87
N THR A 105 2.25 -19.85 -7.92
CA THR A 105 0.89 -19.28 -8.02
C THR A 105 0.65 -18.21 -6.95
N ARG A 106 0.90 -18.53 -5.67
CA ARG A 106 0.81 -17.56 -4.56
C ARG A 106 1.71 -16.34 -4.77
N SER A 107 2.99 -16.56 -5.05
CA SER A 107 3.95 -15.46 -5.25
C SER A 107 3.64 -14.60 -6.48
N SER A 108 3.01 -15.19 -7.50
CA SER A 108 2.62 -14.50 -8.74
C SER A 108 1.42 -13.59 -8.48
N LEU A 109 0.40 -14.07 -7.77
CA LEU A 109 -0.74 -13.24 -7.36
C LEU A 109 -0.30 -12.07 -6.47
N LEU A 110 0.58 -12.31 -5.49
CA LEU A 110 1.13 -11.26 -4.63
C LEU A 110 1.95 -10.23 -5.41
N LYS A 111 2.76 -10.67 -6.39
CA LYS A 111 3.47 -9.74 -7.28
C LYS A 111 2.50 -8.92 -8.12
N LEU A 112 1.43 -9.53 -8.65
CA LEU A 112 0.41 -8.82 -9.43
C LEU A 112 -0.34 -7.78 -8.58
N ALA A 113 -0.65 -8.10 -7.31
CA ALA A 113 -1.25 -7.15 -6.38
C ALA A 113 -0.36 -5.91 -6.17
N ARG A 114 0.93 -6.12 -5.91
CA ARG A 114 1.95 -5.07 -5.73
C ARG A 114 2.29 -4.29 -7.01
N VAL A 115 2.20 -4.93 -8.18
CA VAL A 115 2.49 -4.26 -9.48
C VAL A 115 1.32 -3.39 -9.94
N LYS A 116 0.06 -3.81 -9.68
CA LYS A 116 -1.13 -2.95 -9.91
C LYS A 116 -1.05 -1.66 -9.10
N GLU A 117 -0.50 -1.71 -7.89
CA GLU A 117 -0.25 -0.56 -7.02
C GLU A 117 0.77 0.42 -7.62
N ARG A 118 1.93 -0.07 -8.06
CA ARG A 118 2.93 0.78 -8.74
C ARG A 118 2.42 1.39 -10.05
N HIS A 119 1.59 0.68 -10.81
CA HIS A 119 0.99 1.24 -12.03
C HIS A 119 -0.07 2.32 -11.75
N ARG A 120 -0.71 2.31 -10.57
CA ARG A 120 -1.59 3.40 -10.14
C ARG A 120 -0.81 4.64 -9.72
N GLN A 121 0.34 4.46 -9.05
CA GLN A 121 1.24 5.55 -8.65
C GLN A 121 2.09 6.10 -9.81
N SER A 122 2.33 5.30 -10.85
CA SER A 122 3.21 5.64 -11.97
C SER A 122 2.47 6.08 -13.25
N GLN A 123 1.22 6.54 -13.16
CA GLN A 123 0.57 7.30 -14.24
C GLN A 123 1.16 8.73 -14.35
N ASP A 124 2.49 8.83 -14.42
CA ASP A 124 3.25 10.01 -14.84
C ASP A 124 4.71 9.61 -15.07
N LEU A 125 4.96 8.77 -16.07
CA LEU A 125 6.04 8.94 -17.06
C LEU A 125 6.10 7.73 -17.98
N SER A 126 6.25 8.02 -19.27
CA SER A 126 6.24 7.01 -20.32
C SER A 126 7.63 6.76 -20.91
N THR A 127 7.76 5.53 -21.41
CA THR A 127 8.54 5.06 -22.56
C THR A 127 9.97 4.51 -22.42
N THR A 128 10.01 3.21 -22.78
CA THR A 128 10.87 2.52 -23.77
C THR A 128 12.27 2.05 -23.39
N GLY A 129 12.45 0.74 -23.57
CA GLY A 129 13.71 0.06 -23.89
C GLY A 129 13.41 -1.34 -24.43
N ARG A 130 13.62 -1.57 -25.72
CA ARG A 130 13.32 -2.80 -26.47
C ARG A 130 14.64 -3.42 -26.90
N GLY A 131 14.90 -4.67 -26.56
CA GLY A 131 16.12 -5.34 -27.04
C GLY A 131 16.50 -6.68 -26.40
N ASP A 132 15.53 -7.50 -25.96
CA ASP A 132 15.68 -8.96 -25.74
C ASP A 132 14.30 -9.66 -25.61
N ALA A 133 13.24 -8.95 -26.01
CA ALA A 133 11.88 -9.16 -25.50
C ALA A 133 11.11 -10.29 -26.20
N ASP A 134 11.53 -10.76 -27.37
CA ASP A 134 10.67 -11.62 -28.19
C ASP A 134 10.59 -13.06 -27.67
N HIS A 135 11.71 -13.64 -27.21
CA HIS A 135 11.70 -14.99 -26.63
C HIS A 135 11.08 -15.05 -25.22
N GLU A 136 11.26 -14.02 -24.40
CA GLU A 136 10.60 -13.92 -23.09
C GLU A 136 9.10 -13.66 -23.24
N MET A 137 8.69 -12.87 -24.25
CA MET A 137 7.29 -12.59 -24.55
C MET A 137 6.55 -13.84 -25.05
N ASP A 138 7.16 -14.69 -25.87
CA ASP A 138 6.54 -15.93 -26.34
C ASP A 138 6.36 -16.98 -25.23
N GLU A 139 7.35 -17.10 -24.33
CA GLU A 139 7.22 -17.96 -23.14
C GLU A 139 6.14 -17.44 -22.18
N ALA A 140 6.07 -16.11 -21.96
CA ALA A 140 5.02 -15.49 -21.15
C ALA A 140 3.62 -15.68 -21.74
N ARG A 141 3.47 -15.61 -23.07
CA ARG A 141 2.21 -15.89 -23.78
C ARG A 141 1.79 -17.35 -23.59
N ALA A 142 2.70 -18.30 -23.80
CA ALA A 142 2.42 -19.73 -23.66
C ALA A 142 2.00 -20.09 -22.22
N VAL A 143 2.62 -19.46 -21.22
CA VAL A 143 2.22 -19.58 -19.81
C VAL A 143 0.81 -19.03 -19.58
N SER A 144 0.52 -17.81 -20.06
CA SER A 144 -0.79 -17.19 -19.88
C SER A 144 -1.93 -17.97 -20.56
N GLU A 145 -1.69 -18.48 -21.76
CA GLU A 145 -2.65 -19.32 -22.49
C GLU A 145 -2.93 -20.63 -21.74
N TRP A 146 -1.89 -21.28 -21.20
CA TRP A 146 -2.04 -22.48 -20.39
C TRP A 146 -2.84 -22.23 -19.12
N GLU A 147 -2.57 -21.13 -18.41
CA GLU A 147 -3.30 -20.76 -17.20
C GLU A 147 -4.78 -20.54 -17.51
N ARG A 148 -5.11 -19.82 -18.59
CA ARG A 148 -6.49 -19.59 -19.03
C ARG A 148 -7.21 -20.89 -19.35
N LYS A 149 -6.54 -21.76 -20.11
CA LYS A 149 -7.08 -23.07 -20.50
C LYS A 149 -7.37 -23.94 -19.28
N THR A 150 -6.46 -23.94 -18.32
CA THR A 150 -6.59 -24.70 -17.07
C THR A 150 -7.72 -24.16 -16.22
N ALA A 151 -7.77 -22.84 -15.98
CA ALA A 151 -8.83 -22.21 -15.22
C ALA A 151 -10.20 -22.44 -15.85
N TYR A 152 -10.30 -22.34 -17.19
CA TYR A 152 -11.53 -22.64 -17.91
C TYR A 152 -12.01 -24.06 -17.65
N ALA A 153 -11.13 -25.07 -17.79
CA ALA A 153 -11.49 -26.47 -17.56
C ALA A 153 -11.96 -26.75 -16.12
N LEU A 154 -11.32 -26.11 -15.14
CA LEU A 154 -11.70 -26.23 -13.72
C LEU A 154 -13.08 -25.62 -13.44
N VAL A 155 -13.36 -24.43 -13.97
CA VAL A 155 -14.60 -23.69 -13.70
C VAL A 155 -15.78 -24.20 -14.52
N SER A 156 -15.55 -24.72 -15.72
CA SER A 156 -16.62 -25.22 -16.59
C SER A 156 -17.19 -26.57 -16.13
N HIS A 157 -16.40 -27.36 -15.42
CA HIS A 157 -16.82 -28.67 -14.94
C HIS A 157 -17.91 -28.52 -13.87
N GLU A 158 -19.05 -29.16 -14.12
CA GLU A 158 -20.27 -29.09 -13.32
C GLU A 158 -20.59 -27.67 -12.80
N PHE A 159 -20.47 -26.67 -13.67
CA PHE A 159 -20.80 -25.26 -13.37
C PHE A 159 -20.04 -24.66 -12.18
N GLY A 160 -18.80 -25.08 -11.97
CA GLY A 160 -17.92 -24.48 -10.96
C GLY A 160 -17.99 -25.16 -9.61
N LEU A 161 -18.34 -26.45 -9.57
CA LEU A 161 -18.34 -27.30 -8.38
C LEU A 161 -17.01 -27.25 -7.60
N VAL A 162 -15.89 -26.98 -8.30
CA VAL A 162 -14.59 -26.73 -7.67
C VAL A 162 -14.62 -25.57 -6.67
N PHE A 163 -15.41 -24.52 -6.91
CA PHE A 163 -15.54 -23.39 -5.98
C PHE A 163 -16.32 -23.78 -4.72
N GLU A 164 -17.34 -24.64 -4.84
CA GLU A 164 -18.07 -25.17 -3.70
C GLU A 164 -17.12 -25.95 -2.78
N ALA A 165 -16.34 -26.87 -3.35
CA ALA A 165 -15.37 -27.67 -2.60
C ALA A 165 -14.27 -26.80 -1.94
N LEU A 166 -13.77 -25.79 -2.66
CA LEU A 166 -12.83 -24.82 -2.10
C LEU A 166 -13.47 -23.99 -0.97
N SER A 167 -14.73 -23.59 -1.10
CA SER A 167 -15.49 -22.84 -0.08
C SER A 167 -15.66 -23.66 1.21
N GLU A 168 -15.89 -24.96 1.11
CA GLU A 168 -15.89 -25.85 2.28
C GLU A 168 -14.51 -25.92 2.94
N CYS A 169 -13.44 -26.01 2.14
CA CYS A 169 -12.07 -26.00 2.66
C CYS A 169 -11.71 -24.67 3.35
N LEU A 170 -12.32 -23.55 2.96
CA LEU A 170 -12.13 -22.25 3.65
C LEU A 170 -12.78 -22.21 5.05
N LYS A 171 -13.60 -23.19 5.43
CA LYS A 171 -14.19 -23.30 6.78
C LYS A 171 -13.33 -24.15 7.74
N THR A 172 -12.23 -24.73 7.27
CA THR A 172 -11.36 -25.59 8.06
C THR A 172 -10.52 -24.82 9.09
N LYS A 173 -10.08 -25.51 10.15
CA LYS A 173 -9.08 -24.99 11.11
C LYS A 173 -7.64 -25.25 10.68
N ASN A 174 -7.43 -26.09 9.67
CA ASN A 174 -6.09 -26.37 9.14
C ASN A 174 -5.58 -25.18 8.30
N ALA A 175 -4.57 -24.47 8.83
CA ALA A 175 -4.01 -23.27 8.19
C ALA A 175 -3.41 -23.53 6.80
N GLU A 176 -2.82 -24.70 6.55
CA GLU A 176 -2.22 -25.05 5.26
C GLU A 176 -3.28 -25.27 4.20
N LEU A 177 -4.29 -26.09 4.51
CA LEU A 177 -5.42 -26.36 3.62
C LEU A 177 -6.21 -25.08 3.33
N PHE A 178 -6.46 -24.28 4.36
CA PHE A 178 -7.12 -22.98 4.23
C PHE A 178 -6.34 -22.06 3.28
N THR A 179 -5.03 -21.93 3.49
CA THR A 179 -4.17 -21.06 2.66
C THR A 179 -4.13 -21.53 1.21
N ALA A 180 -3.96 -22.84 0.99
CA ALA A 180 -3.96 -23.45 -0.33
C ALA A 180 -5.29 -23.19 -1.06
N SER A 181 -6.41 -23.40 -0.37
CA SER A 181 -7.75 -23.21 -0.93
C SER A 181 -8.04 -21.74 -1.26
N LEU A 182 -7.59 -20.81 -0.39
CA LEU A 182 -7.73 -19.38 -0.62
C LEU A 182 -6.92 -18.91 -1.84
N VAL A 183 -5.69 -19.42 -2.02
CA VAL A 183 -4.86 -19.15 -3.19
C VAL A 183 -5.52 -19.68 -4.46
N CYS A 184 -6.02 -20.93 -4.46
CA CYS A 184 -6.74 -21.54 -5.57
C CYS A 184 -7.98 -20.73 -5.97
N ALA A 185 -8.84 -20.44 -5.01
CA ALA A 185 -10.07 -19.69 -5.24
C ALA A 185 -9.75 -18.29 -5.80
N THR A 186 -8.81 -17.57 -5.20
CA THR A 186 -8.39 -16.24 -5.68
C THR A 186 -7.82 -16.29 -7.09
N TRP A 187 -6.98 -17.29 -7.39
CA TRP A 187 -6.43 -17.47 -8.73
C TRP A 187 -7.56 -17.70 -9.76
N LEU A 188 -8.50 -18.59 -9.48
CA LEU A 188 -9.63 -18.86 -10.37
C LEU A 188 -10.50 -17.61 -10.59
N VAL A 189 -10.85 -16.89 -9.52
CA VAL A 189 -11.60 -15.62 -9.63
C VAL A 189 -10.83 -14.60 -10.47
N TYR A 190 -9.52 -14.44 -10.23
CA TYR A 190 -8.69 -13.53 -11.02
C TYR A 190 -8.68 -13.89 -12.51
N MET A 191 -8.58 -15.18 -12.84
CA MET A 191 -8.60 -15.64 -14.24
C MET A 191 -9.95 -15.38 -14.92
N LEU A 192 -11.06 -15.44 -14.18
CA LEU A 192 -12.40 -15.09 -14.67
C LEU A 192 -12.56 -13.57 -14.85
N SER A 193 -12.02 -12.75 -13.95
CA SER A 193 -12.14 -11.29 -14.00
C SER A 193 -11.17 -10.63 -15.00
N SER A 194 -10.00 -11.22 -15.23
CA SER A 194 -8.92 -10.63 -16.05
C SER A 194 -9.04 -10.92 -17.54
N SER A 195 -10.11 -11.56 -18.04
CA SER A 195 -10.26 -11.82 -19.47
C SER A 195 -10.69 -10.54 -20.21
N PRO A 196 -9.84 -9.93 -21.06
CA PRO A 196 -10.34 -9.01 -22.06
C PRO A 196 -10.98 -9.85 -23.16
N THR A 197 -12.25 -9.62 -23.48
CA THR A 197 -12.74 -9.94 -24.83
C THR A 197 -11.90 -9.14 -25.81
N PRO A 198 -11.13 -9.81 -26.69
CA PRO A 198 -11.49 -9.74 -28.11
C PRO A 198 -11.13 -11.02 -28.90
N ALA A 199 -11.75 -11.13 -30.09
CA ALA A 199 -11.46 -12.12 -31.15
C ALA A 199 -11.97 -13.56 -30.96
N CYS A 200 -13.26 -13.72 -30.64
CA CYS A 200 -14.04 -14.79 -31.26
C CYS A 200 -14.50 -14.33 -32.65
N SER A 201 -13.57 -14.30 -33.62
CA SER A 201 -13.95 -14.45 -35.03
C SER A 201 -14.21 -15.94 -35.28
N ALA A 202 -15.40 -16.41 -34.88
CA ALA A 202 -15.97 -17.66 -35.36
C ALA A 202 -17.22 -17.32 -36.19
N PRO A 203 -17.45 -17.98 -37.35
CA PRO A 203 -18.63 -17.74 -38.16
C PRO A 203 -19.91 -18.11 -37.40
N PRO A 204 -21.09 -17.59 -37.79
CA PRO A 204 -22.32 -17.80 -37.05
C PRO A 204 -22.66 -19.29 -37.05
N GLY A 205 -22.49 -19.93 -35.89
CA GLY A 205 -22.66 -21.38 -35.72
C GLY A 205 -22.02 -21.99 -34.47
N SER A 206 -21.05 -21.32 -33.82
CA SER A 206 -20.52 -21.78 -32.53
C SER A 206 -21.33 -21.21 -31.36
N ALA A 207 -22.40 -21.92 -30.99
CA ALA A 207 -23.22 -21.65 -29.83
C ALA A 207 -22.40 -21.80 -28.52
N CYS A 208 -21.93 -20.69 -27.96
CA CYS A 208 -21.57 -20.52 -26.56
C CYS A 208 -21.57 -19.01 -26.23
N CYS A 209 -22.66 -18.34 -26.59
CA CYS A 209 -23.15 -17.06 -26.09
C CYS A 209 -24.50 -16.86 -26.80
N ALA A 210 -25.60 -16.96 -26.06
CA ALA A 210 -26.99 -16.86 -26.54
C ALA A 210 -27.54 -18.06 -27.35
N SER A 211 -27.87 -19.15 -26.65
CA SER A 211 -29.10 -19.90 -26.91
C SER A 211 -29.38 -20.92 -25.81
N SER A 212 -30.62 -20.93 -25.32
CA SER A 212 -31.27 -21.85 -24.37
C SER A 212 -31.16 -21.52 -22.88
N SER A 213 -32.31 -21.59 -22.23
CA SER A 213 -32.66 -21.15 -20.87
C SER A 213 -31.95 -21.90 -19.73
N SER A 214 -31.02 -22.80 -20.02
CA SER A 214 -30.21 -23.53 -19.04
C SER A 214 -28.86 -22.87 -18.74
N SER A 215 -28.40 -21.91 -19.55
CA SER A 215 -27.11 -21.23 -19.35
C SER A 215 -27.13 -20.09 -18.32
N SER A 216 -28.32 -19.69 -17.83
CA SER A 216 -28.45 -18.63 -16.83
C SER A 216 -28.19 -19.11 -15.40
N GLU A 217 -28.54 -20.37 -15.09
CA GLU A 217 -28.36 -20.96 -13.76
C GLU A 217 -26.88 -21.14 -13.43
N GLY A 218 -26.10 -21.81 -14.30
CA GLY A 218 -24.66 -22.01 -14.05
C GLY A 218 -23.83 -20.71 -13.97
N MET A 219 -24.22 -19.65 -14.69
CA MET A 219 -23.59 -18.33 -14.54
C MET A 219 -23.98 -17.64 -13.23
N HIS A 220 -25.18 -17.90 -12.71
CA HIS A 220 -25.62 -17.43 -11.41
C HIS A 220 -24.84 -18.11 -10.28
N ASP A 221 -24.59 -19.41 -10.38
CA ASP A 221 -23.85 -20.20 -9.39
C ASP A 221 -22.39 -19.74 -9.29
N ILE A 222 -21.70 -19.58 -10.43
CA ILE A 222 -20.33 -19.04 -10.50
C ILE A 222 -20.26 -17.64 -9.89
N THR A 223 -21.25 -16.78 -10.19
CA THR A 223 -21.30 -15.42 -9.63
C THR A 223 -21.47 -15.44 -8.11
N THR A 224 -22.25 -16.39 -7.59
CA THR A 224 -22.47 -16.59 -6.15
C THR A 224 -21.18 -17.03 -5.48
N TYR A 225 -20.46 -17.99 -6.05
CA TYR A 225 -19.16 -18.42 -5.52
C TYR A 225 -18.11 -17.31 -5.52
N ILE A 226 -18.03 -16.48 -6.58
CA ILE A 226 -17.14 -15.32 -6.61
C ILE A 226 -17.46 -14.36 -5.45
N LYS A 227 -18.75 -14.09 -5.20
CA LYS A 227 -19.18 -13.22 -4.09
C LYS A 227 -18.79 -13.81 -2.74
N ASP A 228 -18.90 -15.12 -2.56
CA ASP A 228 -18.51 -15.80 -1.33
C ASP A 228 -17.00 -15.72 -1.09
N VAL A 229 -16.18 -15.95 -2.11
CA VAL A 229 -14.71 -15.78 -2.01
C VAL A 229 -14.34 -14.35 -1.64
N LEU A 230 -14.95 -13.35 -2.29
CA LEU A 230 -14.73 -11.94 -1.96
C LEU A 230 -15.19 -11.61 -0.53
N LYS A 231 -16.31 -12.19 -0.07
CA LYS A 231 -16.79 -12.05 1.30
C LYS A 231 -15.79 -12.62 2.31
N THR A 232 -15.30 -13.84 2.08
CA THR A 232 -14.27 -14.47 2.92
C THR A 232 -13.00 -13.62 2.97
N LEU A 233 -12.54 -13.10 1.83
CA LEU A 233 -11.40 -12.19 1.78
C LEU A 233 -11.64 -10.90 2.58
N ARG A 234 -12.85 -10.30 2.50
CA ARG A 234 -13.23 -9.12 3.30
C ARG A 234 -13.23 -9.41 4.80
N ASP A 235 -13.71 -10.58 5.21
CA ASP A 235 -13.75 -10.99 6.62
C ASP A 235 -12.34 -11.20 7.19
N LEU A 236 -11.39 -11.66 6.36
CA LEU A 236 -10.03 -12.01 6.76
C LEU A 236 -9.00 -10.89 6.55
N LYS A 237 -9.34 -9.83 5.82
CA LYS A 237 -8.37 -8.80 5.39
C LYS A 237 -7.59 -8.15 6.54
N LYS A 238 -8.18 -8.06 7.74
CA LYS A 238 -7.55 -7.48 8.92
C LYS A 238 -6.55 -8.42 9.61
N SER A 239 -6.81 -9.73 9.59
CA SER A 239 -6.01 -10.73 10.28
C SER A 239 -4.98 -11.42 9.39
N SER A 240 -5.13 -11.33 8.07
CA SER A 240 -4.25 -11.98 7.08
C SER A 240 -3.81 -11.00 6.00
N GLY A 241 -2.51 -10.67 5.99
CA GLY A 241 -1.92 -9.87 4.91
C GLY A 241 -2.04 -10.54 3.53
N LEU A 242 -2.08 -11.87 3.49
CA LEU A 242 -2.35 -12.61 2.24
C LEU A 242 -3.77 -12.32 1.73
N ALA A 243 -4.78 -12.40 2.61
CA ALA A 243 -6.17 -12.11 2.23
C ALA A 243 -6.35 -10.65 1.81
N PHE A 244 -5.66 -9.73 2.48
CA PHE A 244 -5.64 -8.31 2.12
C PHE A 244 -5.15 -8.07 0.69
N GLU A 245 -3.97 -8.60 0.35
CA GLU A 245 -3.38 -8.47 -0.99
C GLU A 245 -4.25 -9.11 -2.08
N MET A 246 -4.85 -10.27 -1.77
CA MET A 246 -5.77 -10.95 -2.67
C MET A 246 -7.06 -10.16 -2.90
N LEU A 247 -7.64 -9.59 -1.84
CA LEU A 247 -8.82 -8.72 -1.96
C LEU A 247 -8.49 -7.49 -2.81
N LYS A 248 -7.33 -6.87 -2.59
CA LYS A 248 -6.83 -5.72 -3.36
C LYS A 248 -6.67 -6.03 -4.84
N LEU A 249 -6.17 -7.21 -5.17
CA LEU A 249 -6.00 -7.66 -6.55
C LEU A 249 -7.34 -7.78 -7.29
N LEU A 250 -8.36 -8.34 -6.62
CA LEU A 250 -9.67 -8.66 -7.19
C LEU A 250 -10.64 -7.47 -7.18
N SER A 251 -10.50 -6.51 -6.27
CA SER A 251 -11.45 -5.42 -6.09
C SER A 251 -11.41 -4.33 -7.17
N ASP A 252 -10.40 -4.33 -8.04
CA ASP A 252 -10.20 -3.41 -9.18
C ASP A 252 -10.54 -1.92 -8.94
N GLY A 253 -10.40 -1.44 -7.70
CA GLY A 253 -10.71 -0.04 -7.33
C GLY A 253 -12.19 0.27 -7.08
N GLN A 254 -13.07 -0.73 -7.05
CA GLN A 254 -14.48 -0.59 -6.63
C GLN A 254 -14.62 -0.46 -5.11
N GLU A 255 -13.65 -0.98 -4.34
CA GLU A 255 -13.64 -0.87 -2.90
C GLU A 255 -13.09 0.49 -2.49
N SER A 256 -13.75 1.14 -1.53
CA SER A 256 -13.30 2.45 -1.07
C SER A 256 -12.02 2.34 -0.24
N SER A 257 -11.23 3.42 -0.13
CA SER A 257 -10.05 3.45 0.74
C SER A 257 -10.39 3.08 2.19
N VAL A 258 -11.63 3.35 2.63
CA VAL A 258 -12.17 2.93 3.94
C VAL A 258 -12.23 1.40 4.05
N ASP A 259 -12.73 0.73 3.01
CA ASP A 259 -12.87 -0.72 2.98
C ASP A 259 -11.51 -1.41 2.82
N MET A 260 -10.57 -0.77 2.13
CA MET A 260 -9.22 -1.30 1.90
C MET A 260 -8.21 -0.87 2.96
N TRP A 261 -8.62 -0.19 4.03
CA TRP A 261 -7.66 0.24 5.04
C TRP A 261 -7.30 -0.90 5.99
N ASN A 262 -6.00 -1.18 6.10
CA ASN A 262 -5.41 -2.01 7.13
C ASN A 262 -4.09 -1.37 7.60
N HIS A 263 -3.74 -1.55 8.86
CA HIS A 263 -2.45 -1.16 9.39
C HIS A 263 -1.80 -2.34 10.08
N LYS A 264 -0.48 -2.40 10.00
CA LYS A 264 0.33 -3.26 10.84
C LYS A 264 1.29 -2.34 11.54
N GLU A 265 1.18 -2.24 12.86
CA GLU A 265 2.22 -1.58 13.66
C GLU A 265 3.53 -2.34 13.41
N ILE A 266 4.50 -1.64 12.83
CA ILE A 266 5.74 -2.26 12.39
C ILE A 266 6.70 -2.30 13.58
N ASN A 267 6.87 -1.16 14.25
CA ASN A 267 7.78 -1.02 15.38
C ASN A 267 7.42 0.12 16.32
N LEU A 268 7.77 -0.05 17.59
CA LEU A 268 7.75 0.99 18.62
C LEU A 268 9.13 1.09 19.25
N VAL A 269 9.72 2.28 19.23
CA VAL A 269 11.03 2.56 19.83
C VAL A 269 10.88 3.60 20.93
N ASP A 270 11.43 3.30 22.10
CA ASP A 270 11.47 4.22 23.24
C ASP A 270 12.78 5.01 23.25
N CYS A 271 12.69 6.32 23.00
CA CYS A 271 13.80 7.28 23.08
C CYS A 271 13.56 8.30 24.22
N SER A 272 12.79 7.95 25.25
CA SER A 272 12.47 8.84 26.38
C SER A 272 13.69 9.42 27.08
N SER A 273 14.84 8.75 27.03
CA SER A 273 16.12 9.27 27.54
C SER A 273 16.58 10.56 26.86
N ASN A 274 16.18 10.79 25.61
CA ASN A 274 16.47 12.01 24.83
C ASN A 274 15.33 13.05 24.92
N GLY A 275 14.30 12.75 25.72
CA GLY A 275 13.10 13.56 25.90
C GLY A 275 12.13 13.48 24.71
N GLU A 276 11.35 14.54 24.50
CA GLU A 276 10.26 14.54 23.51
C GLU A 276 10.79 14.39 22.07
N VAL A 277 10.04 13.67 21.21
CA VAL A 277 10.30 13.65 19.76
C VAL A 277 9.57 14.84 19.13
N THR A 278 10.30 15.89 18.80
CA THR A 278 9.74 17.18 18.38
C THR A 278 9.53 17.26 16.86
N SER A 279 10.31 16.51 16.09
CA SER A 279 10.24 16.51 14.63
C SER A 279 10.70 15.18 14.07
N VAL A 280 10.04 14.74 13.00
CA VAL A 280 10.38 13.52 12.27
C VAL A 280 10.26 13.80 10.77
N VAL A 281 11.16 13.24 9.97
CA VAL A 281 11.07 13.21 8.51
C VAL A 281 11.44 11.83 7.97
N TYR A 282 10.77 11.40 6.91
CA TYR A 282 11.08 10.18 6.18
C TYR A 282 11.81 10.52 4.89
N PHE A 283 12.99 9.95 4.66
CA PHE A 283 13.79 10.21 3.47
C PHE A 283 14.63 8.99 3.07
N LYS A 284 14.52 8.57 1.80
CA LYS A 284 15.26 7.42 1.23
C LYS A 284 15.18 6.13 2.06
N SER A 285 13.99 5.83 2.61
CA SER A 285 13.77 4.68 3.50
C SER A 285 14.44 4.76 4.88
N TYR A 286 14.94 5.95 5.24
CA TYR A 286 15.41 6.26 6.58
C TYR A 286 14.46 7.23 7.28
N ILE A 287 14.39 7.08 8.59
CA ILE A 287 13.63 7.96 9.48
C ILE A 287 14.64 8.83 10.22
N PHE A 288 14.46 10.13 10.18
CA PHE A 288 15.25 11.08 10.96
C PHE A 288 14.38 11.65 12.05
N SER A 289 14.82 11.55 13.31
CA SER A 289 14.11 12.08 14.46
C SER A 289 14.94 13.13 15.18
N GLY A 290 14.32 14.27 15.46
CA GLY A 290 14.87 15.34 16.29
C GLY A 290 14.26 15.31 17.67
N HIS A 291 15.11 15.49 18.68
CA HIS A 291 14.75 15.34 20.09
C HIS A 291 14.90 16.65 20.89
N SER A 292 14.21 16.73 22.02
CA SER A 292 14.20 17.90 22.90
C SER A 292 15.54 18.18 23.61
N ASP A 293 16.41 17.18 23.72
CA ASP A 293 17.77 17.29 24.27
C ASP A 293 18.82 17.78 23.24
N GLY A 294 18.41 18.03 22.00
CA GLY A 294 19.30 18.41 20.89
C GLY A 294 19.87 17.23 20.09
N THR A 295 19.48 16.00 20.41
CA THR A 295 19.93 14.80 19.69
C THR A 295 19.16 14.63 18.38
N LEU A 296 19.87 14.25 17.33
CA LEU A 296 19.33 13.79 16.05
C LEU A 296 19.67 12.30 15.90
N LYS A 297 18.65 11.47 15.64
CA LYS A 297 18.81 10.03 15.38
C LYS A 297 18.36 9.67 13.97
N VAL A 298 19.03 8.67 13.39
CA VAL A 298 18.72 8.11 12.08
C VAL A 298 18.41 6.63 12.22
N TRP A 299 17.26 6.22 11.71
CA TRP A 299 16.76 4.87 11.80
C TRP A 299 16.59 4.27 10.42
N GLU A 300 16.99 3.01 10.27
CA GLU A 300 16.73 2.18 9.10
C GLU A 300 15.64 1.17 9.45
N GLY A 301 14.60 1.11 8.62
CA GLY A 301 13.49 0.18 8.78
C GLY A 301 13.59 -1.01 7.83
N SER A 302 13.45 -2.21 8.37
CA SER A 302 13.05 -3.42 7.62
C SER A 302 11.79 -4.01 8.28
N GLU A 303 11.01 -4.82 7.56
CA GLU A 303 9.61 -5.23 7.85
C GLU A 303 9.21 -5.54 9.32
N ASN A 304 10.16 -5.81 10.23
CA ASN A 304 9.90 -6.02 11.66
C ASN A 304 10.96 -5.40 12.63
N ILE A 305 11.96 -4.63 12.17
CA ILE A 305 13.00 -4.05 13.06
C ILE A 305 13.38 -2.64 12.58
N LEU A 306 13.33 -1.68 13.50
CA LEU A 306 13.98 -0.38 13.37
C LEU A 306 15.37 -0.43 13.99
N ARG A 307 16.39 -0.21 13.16
CA ARG A 307 17.78 -0.17 13.59
C ARG A 307 18.24 1.27 13.68
N LEU A 308 18.80 1.66 14.83
CA LEU A 308 19.55 2.91 14.95
C LEU A 308 20.84 2.81 14.13
N VAL A 309 20.99 3.68 13.13
CA VAL A 309 22.16 3.74 12.27
C VAL A 309 23.11 4.85 12.70
N HIS A 310 22.55 5.97 13.17
CA HIS A 310 23.34 7.12 13.57
C HIS A 310 22.67 7.90 14.70
N GLU A 311 23.49 8.44 15.60
CA GLU A 311 23.07 9.31 16.69
C GLU A 311 24.10 10.43 16.84
N SER A 312 23.62 11.67 16.92
CA SER A 312 24.45 12.86 16.96
C SER A 312 23.81 13.94 17.83
N GLN A 313 24.55 14.43 18.82
CA GLN A 313 24.10 15.51 19.72
C GLN A 313 24.95 16.77 19.48
N GLU A 314 24.79 17.34 18.28
CA GLU A 314 25.54 18.52 17.86
C GLU A 314 24.83 19.84 18.22
N HIS A 315 23.53 19.80 18.46
CA HIS A 315 22.76 20.95 18.92
C HIS A 315 22.82 21.06 20.44
N ALA A 316 22.98 22.28 20.95
CA ALA A 316 23.08 22.54 22.39
C ALA A 316 21.71 22.62 23.09
N LYS A 317 20.62 22.64 22.31
CA LYS A 317 19.22 22.70 22.77
C LYS A 317 18.32 21.94 21.82
N ALA A 318 17.05 21.77 22.22
CA ALA A 318 15.99 21.12 21.46
C ALA A 318 16.03 21.42 19.96
N ILE A 319 16.11 20.36 19.15
CA ILE A 319 15.74 20.42 17.74
C ILE A 319 14.24 20.65 17.70
N THR A 320 13.76 21.62 16.95
CA THR A 320 12.33 21.97 16.89
C THR A 320 11.70 21.58 15.56
N SER A 321 12.52 21.45 14.52
CA SER A 321 12.04 21.19 13.17
C SER A 321 13.13 20.56 12.33
N LEU A 322 12.72 19.60 11.50
CA LEU A 322 13.54 18.96 10.48
C LEU A 322 12.93 19.25 9.11
N ALA A 323 13.77 19.52 8.12
CA ALA A 323 13.36 19.70 6.74
C ALA A 323 14.30 18.95 5.80
N VAL A 324 13.76 18.41 4.71
CA VAL A 324 14.51 17.63 3.72
C VAL A 324 14.55 18.39 2.41
N ARG A 325 15.71 18.38 1.75
CA ARG A 325 15.86 18.83 0.37
C ARG A 325 16.29 17.66 -0.50
N HIS A 326 15.32 17.09 -1.20
CA HIS A 326 15.47 15.88 -1.99
C HIS A 326 16.50 16.00 -3.12
N SER A 327 16.70 17.19 -3.70
CA SER A 327 17.62 17.38 -4.83
C SER A 327 19.11 17.31 -4.47
N GLU A 328 19.48 17.53 -3.21
CA GLU A 328 20.88 17.60 -2.76
C GLU A 328 21.22 16.55 -1.69
N ASP A 329 20.28 15.67 -1.34
CA ASP A 329 20.41 14.71 -0.24
C ASP A 329 20.81 15.37 1.09
N LYS A 330 20.22 16.55 1.33
CA LYS A 330 20.50 17.36 2.51
C LYS A 330 19.30 17.42 3.45
N ILE A 331 19.61 17.37 4.73
CA ILE A 331 18.65 17.49 5.83
C ILE A 331 19.04 18.73 6.63
N PHE A 332 18.04 19.45 7.11
CA PHE A 332 18.22 20.68 7.86
C PHE A 332 17.56 20.52 9.21
N SER A 333 18.27 20.86 10.28
CA SER A 333 17.71 20.90 11.63
C SER A 333 17.75 22.31 12.16
N GLY A 334 16.58 22.81 12.58
CA GLY A 334 16.45 24.07 13.31
C GLY A 334 16.36 23.81 14.81
N SER A 335 17.05 24.63 15.61
CA SER A 335 17.09 24.46 17.07
C SER A 335 16.83 25.75 17.84
N LEU A 336 16.42 25.57 19.10
CA LEU A 336 16.37 26.65 20.10
C LEU A 336 17.75 27.19 20.49
N ASP A 337 18.83 26.53 20.05
CA ASP A 337 20.21 27.01 20.22
C ASP A 337 20.56 28.16 19.26
N LYS A 338 19.60 28.60 18.42
CA LYS A 338 19.73 29.69 17.45
C LYS A 338 20.62 29.33 16.26
N THR A 339 20.67 28.05 15.92
CA THR A 339 21.37 27.57 14.73
C THR A 339 20.45 26.76 13.83
N ILE A 340 20.75 26.79 12.54
CA ILE A 340 20.31 25.81 11.55
C ILE A 340 21.55 25.01 11.15
N LYS A 341 21.53 23.70 11.39
CA LYS A 341 22.59 22.79 10.91
C LYS A 341 22.16 22.12 9.61
N VAL A 342 23.10 22.02 8.68
CA VAL A 342 22.93 21.33 7.40
C VAL A 342 23.67 20.02 7.47
N TRP A 343 22.96 18.95 7.13
CA TRP A 343 23.46 17.59 7.18
C TRP A 343 23.48 17.02 5.77
N GLN A 344 24.62 16.46 5.37
CA GLN A 344 24.72 15.65 4.17
C GLN A 344 24.46 14.20 4.55
N PHE A 345 23.53 13.55 3.85
CA PHE A 345 23.23 12.14 4.04
C PHE A 345 23.65 11.32 2.80
N ARG A 346 24.64 10.45 2.95
CA ARG A 346 25.14 9.55 1.89
C ARG A 346 25.56 8.22 2.49
N ASP A 347 25.25 7.12 1.82
CA ASP A 347 25.64 5.75 2.22
C ASP A 347 25.36 5.45 3.70
N SER A 348 24.18 5.88 4.17
CA SER A 348 23.71 5.69 5.55
C SER A 348 24.53 6.44 6.62
N LEU A 349 25.42 7.35 6.22
CA LEU A 349 26.19 8.23 7.08
C LEU A 349 25.63 9.65 7.03
N LEU A 350 25.44 10.23 8.22
CA LEU A 350 25.02 11.61 8.38
C LEU A 350 26.21 12.45 8.85
N GLN A 351 26.50 13.55 8.17
CA GLN A 351 27.58 14.46 8.53
C GLN A 351 27.09 15.90 8.53
N CYS A 352 27.41 16.66 9.59
CA CYS A 352 27.14 18.10 9.62
C CYS A 352 28.17 18.81 8.72
N VAL A 353 27.69 19.46 7.67
CA VAL A 353 28.54 20.12 6.66
C VAL A 353 28.56 21.63 6.82
N GLU A 354 27.47 22.23 7.33
CA GLU A 354 27.37 23.67 7.55
C GLU A 354 26.55 23.99 8.80
N VAL A 355 26.87 25.12 9.43
CA VAL A 355 26.13 25.66 10.58
C VAL A 355 25.85 27.14 10.32
N HIS A 356 24.58 27.53 10.38
CA HIS A 356 24.12 28.89 10.13
C HIS A 356 23.56 29.50 11.43
N ASP A 357 24.12 30.62 11.88
CA ASP A 357 23.63 31.38 13.04
C ASP A 357 22.42 32.23 12.64
N THR A 358 21.28 31.97 13.28
CA THR A 358 20.01 32.66 13.01
C THR A 358 19.79 33.88 13.90
N LYS A 359 20.62 34.09 14.93
CA LYS A 359 20.52 35.08 16.02
C LYS A 359 19.27 34.94 16.92
N ASP A 360 18.23 34.30 16.43
CA ASP A 360 16.98 34.00 17.11
C ASP A 360 16.68 32.49 17.14
N PRO A 361 16.01 31.98 18.19
CA PRO A 361 15.62 30.58 18.27
C PRO A 361 14.74 30.17 17.09
N VAL A 362 14.99 29.00 16.52
CA VAL A 362 14.17 28.43 15.44
C VAL A 362 13.04 27.61 16.05
N GLN A 363 11.78 27.97 15.79
CA GLN A 363 10.60 27.24 16.29
C GLN A 363 9.97 26.31 15.23
N ASN A 364 10.05 26.71 13.97
CA ASN A 364 9.56 25.95 12.82
C ASN A 364 10.44 26.34 11.62
N LEU A 365 10.78 25.39 10.77
CA LEU A 365 11.72 25.56 9.66
C LEU A 365 11.10 25.02 8.36
N VAL A 366 11.19 25.82 7.30
CA VAL A 366 10.90 25.41 5.94
C VAL A 366 12.06 25.84 5.05
N VAL A 367 12.57 24.92 4.24
CA VAL A 367 13.74 25.18 3.40
C VAL A 367 13.32 25.27 1.93
N ALA A 368 13.79 26.31 1.26
CA ALA A 368 13.70 26.51 -0.19
C ALA A 368 15.10 26.45 -0.82
N ASN A 369 15.19 26.40 -2.14
CA ASN A 369 16.45 26.16 -2.87
C ASN A 369 17.63 27.03 -2.38
N ALA A 370 17.44 28.35 -2.26
CA ALA A 370 18.52 29.28 -1.89
C ALA A 370 18.41 29.85 -0.47
N MET A 371 17.38 29.47 0.31
CA MET A 371 17.02 30.17 1.54
C MET A 371 16.29 29.24 2.53
N ALA A 372 16.39 29.53 3.82
CA ALA A 372 15.57 28.98 4.88
C ALA A 372 14.58 30.01 5.40
N CYS A 373 13.33 29.61 5.61
CA CYS A 373 12.31 30.39 6.31
C CYS A 373 12.07 29.77 7.68
N PHE A 374 12.18 30.56 8.74
CA PHE A 374 11.97 30.08 10.09
C PHE A 374 11.12 31.02 10.94
N VAL A 375 10.39 30.44 11.90
CA VAL A 375 9.62 31.19 12.89
C VAL A 375 10.52 31.52 14.09
N PRO A 376 10.78 32.81 14.40
CA PRO A 376 11.51 33.21 15.60
C PRO A 376 10.63 33.11 16.85
N GLN A 377 11.18 33.42 18.03
CA GLN A 377 10.41 33.50 19.28
C GLN A 377 9.35 34.64 19.27
N GLY A 378 9.50 35.63 18.37
CA GLY A 378 8.61 36.78 18.22
C GLY A 378 7.60 36.65 17.07
N ALA A 379 7.04 37.78 16.66
CA ALA A 379 6.15 37.86 15.52
C ALA A 379 6.92 37.83 14.18
N GLY A 380 6.25 37.30 13.16
CA GLY A 380 6.75 37.19 11.78
C GLY A 380 7.46 35.88 11.44
N VAL A 381 8.06 35.89 10.26
CA VAL A 381 8.88 34.81 9.72
C VAL A 381 10.19 35.43 9.26
N LYS A 382 11.31 34.85 9.68
CA LYS A 382 12.62 35.27 9.19
C LYS A 382 13.00 34.42 7.99
N LEU A 383 13.44 35.10 6.95
CA LEU A 383 14.02 34.50 5.76
C LEU A 383 15.54 34.69 5.85
N LEU A 384 16.26 33.59 5.91
CA LEU A 384 17.72 33.52 5.89
C LEU A 384 18.16 32.97 4.54
N THR A 385 18.93 33.77 3.81
CA THR A 385 19.65 33.32 2.62
C THR A 385 20.96 32.67 3.06
N TRP A 386 21.42 31.65 2.32
CA TRP A 386 22.66 30.95 2.66
C TRP A 386 23.93 31.81 2.51
N ASN A 387 23.81 33.00 1.91
CA ASN A 387 24.87 34.01 1.86
C ASN A 387 24.89 34.93 3.10
N GLY A 388 24.03 34.69 4.09
CA GLY A 388 23.99 35.40 5.37
C GLY A 388 23.01 36.58 5.46
N ASN A 389 22.29 36.93 4.39
CA ASN A 389 21.26 37.97 4.48
C ASN A 389 20.01 37.45 5.20
N SER A 390 19.48 38.26 6.12
CA SER A 390 18.27 37.96 6.89
C SER A 390 17.22 39.05 6.66
N LYS A 391 15.99 38.65 6.32
CA LYS A 391 14.83 39.55 6.18
C LYS A 391 13.69 39.08 7.07
N LEU A 392 13.08 40.00 7.83
CA LEU A 392 11.88 39.71 8.60
C LEU A 392 10.65 39.99 7.73
N LEU A 393 9.71 39.05 7.75
CA LEU A 393 8.47 39.09 7.00
C LEU A 393 7.31 39.02 7.98
N ASN A 394 6.21 39.71 7.65
CA ASN A 394 4.98 39.69 8.43
C ASN A 394 5.14 39.98 9.95
N PRO A 395 5.78 41.11 10.32
CA PRO A 395 6.17 41.39 11.71
C PRO A 395 4.99 41.55 12.69
N ASN A 396 3.75 41.60 12.20
CA ASN A 396 2.55 41.86 13.00
C ASN A 396 1.75 40.59 13.35
N LYS A 397 2.21 39.40 12.94
CA LYS A 397 1.49 38.14 13.15
C LYS A 397 2.37 37.08 13.79
N TYR A 398 1.78 36.30 14.70
CA TYR A 398 2.45 35.17 15.32
C TYR A 398 2.17 33.89 14.52
N VAL A 399 3.15 33.47 13.74
CA VAL A 399 3.09 32.25 12.92
C VAL A 399 3.36 31.02 13.79
N ARG A 400 2.66 29.91 13.51
CA ARG A 400 2.78 28.63 14.22
C ARG A 400 3.19 27.49 13.30
N SER A 401 2.70 27.51 12.06
CA SER A 401 2.94 26.49 11.05
C SER A 401 3.22 27.14 9.71
N MET A 402 4.04 26.47 8.89
CA MET A 402 4.41 26.94 7.56
C MET A 402 4.41 25.78 6.57
N ALA A 403 4.11 26.05 5.30
CA ALA A 403 4.38 25.14 4.20
C ALA A 403 4.76 25.91 2.94
N LEU A 404 5.49 25.25 2.04
CA LEU A 404 5.99 25.81 0.79
C LEU A 404 5.36 25.10 -0.40
N LEU A 405 4.85 25.86 -1.37
CA LEU A 405 4.39 25.33 -2.65
C LEU A 405 4.75 26.30 -3.77
N HIS A 406 5.46 25.80 -4.80
CA HIS A 406 5.84 26.59 -5.99
C HIS A 406 6.49 27.96 -5.66
N GLY A 407 7.34 28.02 -4.63
CA GLY A 407 7.99 29.26 -4.21
C GLY A 407 7.12 30.22 -3.39
N LYS A 408 5.87 29.85 -3.10
CA LYS A 408 4.98 30.58 -2.19
C LYS A 408 5.00 29.97 -0.80
N LEU A 409 5.24 30.81 0.21
CA LEU A 409 5.14 30.42 1.61
C LEU A 409 3.72 30.66 2.15
N PHE A 410 3.14 29.62 2.75
CA PHE A 410 1.86 29.64 3.44
C PHE A 410 2.11 29.65 4.94
N CYS A 411 1.44 30.55 5.67
CA CYS A 411 1.66 30.75 7.11
C CYS A 411 0.35 30.60 7.89
N GLY A 412 0.31 29.61 8.78
CA GLY A 412 -0.77 29.44 9.76
C GLY A 412 -0.50 30.27 11.00
N CYS A 413 -1.40 31.20 11.33
CA CYS A 413 -1.21 32.16 12.41
C CYS A 413 -1.99 31.79 13.69
N SER A 414 -1.62 32.42 14.80
CA SER A 414 -2.24 32.22 16.12
C SER A 414 -3.64 32.82 16.24
N ASP A 415 -3.99 33.76 15.37
CA ASP A 415 -5.30 34.43 15.33
C ASP A 415 -6.32 33.71 14.42
N SER A 416 -6.06 32.45 14.08
CA SER A 416 -6.84 31.64 13.12
C SER A 416 -6.77 32.13 11.67
N SER A 417 -5.92 33.12 11.35
CA SER A 417 -5.69 33.51 9.96
C SER A 417 -4.74 32.53 9.27
N VAL A 418 -5.05 32.23 8.01
CA VAL A 418 -4.16 31.56 7.08
C VAL A 418 -3.76 32.63 6.08
N GLN A 419 -2.48 33.00 6.09
CA GLN A 419 -1.94 34.03 5.22
C GLN A 419 -1.13 33.40 4.11
N VAL A 420 -1.19 34.02 2.93
CA VAL A 420 -0.57 33.47 1.72
C VAL A 420 0.16 34.52 0.96
N GLU A 421 1.25 34.05 0.36
CA GLU A 421 2.20 34.86 -0.37
C GLU A 421 3.05 35.65 0.63
N ILE A 422 4.16 35.05 1.03
CA ILE A 422 5.42 35.69 0.67
C ILE A 422 5.83 34.97 -0.61
N ASP A 423 5.67 35.60 -1.75
CA ASP A 423 6.45 35.21 -2.92
C ASP A 423 7.91 35.45 -2.57
N LEU A 424 8.70 34.38 -2.49
CA LEU A 424 10.09 34.43 -2.07
C LEU A 424 10.95 35.31 -3.00
N ALA A 425 10.50 35.59 -4.22
CA ALA A 425 11.16 36.49 -5.17
C ALA A 425 10.74 37.96 -4.97
N SER A 426 9.46 38.26 -4.77
CA SER A 426 8.95 39.66 -4.70
C SER A 426 8.72 40.19 -3.28
N GLY A 427 8.52 39.33 -2.29
CA GLY A 427 8.25 39.69 -0.89
C GLY A 427 6.86 40.28 -0.64
N THR A 428 5.94 40.19 -1.60
CA THR A 428 4.55 40.68 -1.51
C THR A 428 3.72 39.84 -0.53
N LEU A 429 2.88 40.49 0.28
CA LEU A 429 2.01 39.87 1.29
C LEU A 429 0.54 39.77 0.82
N GLY A 430 -0.04 38.56 0.83
CA GLY A 430 -1.48 38.30 0.63
C GLY A 430 -2.17 37.65 1.85
N VAL A 431 -3.50 37.63 1.87
CA VAL A 431 -4.30 37.03 2.95
C VAL A 431 -5.40 36.15 2.36
N ILE A 432 -5.41 34.83 2.64
CA ILE A 432 -6.51 33.92 2.27
C ILE A 432 -7.69 34.11 3.20
N GLN A 433 -7.43 33.97 4.51
CA GLN A 433 -8.46 34.01 5.53
C GLN A 433 -8.14 35.09 6.55
N SER A 434 -8.94 36.15 6.58
CA SER A 434 -8.87 37.17 7.61
C SER A 434 -9.22 36.57 8.97
N GLY A 435 -8.34 36.78 9.95
CA GLY A 435 -8.54 36.27 11.31
C GLY A 435 -9.84 36.81 11.93
N ASN A 436 -10.58 35.95 12.62
CA ASN A 436 -11.80 36.33 13.30
C ASN A 436 -11.44 37.11 14.58
N LYS A 437 -11.65 38.43 14.62
CA LYS A 437 -11.63 39.20 15.87
C LYS A 437 -12.91 38.90 16.66
N ARG A 438 -13.02 37.72 17.27
CA ARG A 438 -14.10 37.48 18.24
C ARG A 438 -13.81 38.31 19.48
N ILE A 439 -14.69 39.29 19.75
CA ILE A 439 -14.61 40.23 20.88
C ILE A 439 -14.65 39.50 22.26
N LEU A 440 -15.07 38.22 22.29
CA LEU A 440 -15.18 37.40 23.51
C LEU A 440 -14.67 35.94 23.37
N GLY A 441 -13.94 35.58 22.31
CA GLY A 441 -13.46 34.21 22.10
C GLY A 441 -11.93 34.08 22.12
N LYS A 442 -11.38 33.02 22.73
CA LYS A 442 -9.96 32.67 22.58
C LYS A 442 -9.67 32.47 21.08
N ALA A 443 -8.57 33.07 20.59
CA ALA A 443 -8.08 32.86 19.24
C ALA A 443 -7.71 31.38 19.02
N ASN A 444 -7.93 30.84 17.81
CA ASN A 444 -7.70 29.43 17.49
C ASN A 444 -6.48 29.30 16.58
N PRO A 445 -5.32 28.89 17.11
CA PRO A 445 -4.11 28.79 16.30
C PRO A 445 -4.24 27.73 15.21
N ILE A 446 -3.68 28.02 14.05
CA ILE A 446 -3.43 27.00 13.02
C ILE A 446 -2.15 26.24 13.41
N TYR A 447 -2.31 25.07 14.03
CA TYR A 447 -1.20 24.29 14.57
C TYR A 447 -0.41 23.56 13.49
N SER A 448 -1.09 23.10 12.45
CA SER A 448 -0.48 22.33 11.36
C SER A 448 -0.96 22.83 10.01
N LEU A 449 -0.06 22.77 9.03
CA LEU A 449 -0.33 23.22 7.67
C LEU A 449 0.44 22.30 6.72
N GLN A 450 -0.28 21.71 5.77
CA GLN A 450 0.25 20.75 4.79
C GLN A 450 -0.27 21.10 3.40
N VAL A 451 0.54 20.84 2.39
CA VAL A 451 0.15 21.06 1.00
C VAL A 451 0.36 19.76 0.23
N HIS A 452 -0.68 19.32 -0.47
CA HIS A 452 -0.66 18.09 -1.25
C HIS A 452 -1.51 18.26 -2.53
N GLU A 453 -0.93 17.97 -3.70
CA GLU A 453 -1.60 18.07 -5.02
C GLU A 453 -2.41 19.36 -5.22
N GLY A 454 -1.82 20.51 -4.88
CA GLY A 454 -2.48 21.81 -5.06
C GLY A 454 -3.65 22.08 -4.11
N LEU A 455 -3.85 21.25 -3.08
CA LEU A 455 -4.74 21.52 -1.96
C LEU A 455 -3.93 21.88 -0.71
N LEU A 456 -4.43 22.86 0.03
CA LEU A 456 -3.88 23.32 1.29
C LEU A 456 -4.75 22.82 2.43
N TYR A 457 -4.16 22.11 3.38
CA TYR A 457 -4.84 21.57 4.55
C TYR A 457 -4.38 22.30 5.79
N THR A 458 -5.33 22.80 6.58
CA THR A 458 -5.06 23.60 7.77
C THR A 458 -5.68 22.95 8.99
N GLY A 459 -4.86 22.51 9.94
CA GLY A 459 -5.29 21.91 11.20
C GLY A 459 -5.38 22.93 12.33
N SER A 460 -6.52 22.96 13.00
CA SER A 460 -6.82 23.86 14.12
C SER A 460 -7.69 23.19 15.18
N THR A 461 -7.97 23.90 16.28
CA THR A 461 -8.98 23.48 17.25
C THR A 461 -10.40 23.59 16.63
N PRO A 462 -11.27 22.58 16.78
CA PRO A 462 -12.61 22.56 16.18
C PRO A 462 -13.60 23.50 16.88
N VAL A 463 -13.53 24.79 16.57
CA VAL A 463 -14.44 25.81 17.14
C VAL A 463 -15.71 26.00 16.33
N ASP A 464 -15.67 25.69 15.04
CA ASP A 464 -16.82 25.64 14.13
C ASP A 464 -17.23 24.19 13.80
N GLY A 465 -16.78 23.23 14.60
CA GLY A 465 -17.00 21.80 14.40
C GLY A 465 -16.05 21.15 13.39
N ALA A 466 -15.16 21.90 12.75
CA ALA A 466 -14.15 21.38 11.83
C ALA A 466 -12.73 21.50 12.42
N SER A 467 -12.02 20.38 12.50
CA SER A 467 -10.62 20.36 12.96
C SER A 467 -9.63 20.58 11.83
N VAL A 468 -10.00 20.23 10.60
CA VAL A 468 -9.21 20.51 9.40
C VAL A 468 -10.08 21.18 8.35
N LYS A 469 -9.53 22.19 7.70
CA LYS A 469 -10.12 22.84 6.52
C LYS A 469 -9.23 22.60 5.31
N VAL A 470 -9.87 22.31 4.18
CA VAL A 470 -9.22 22.03 2.91
C VAL A 470 -9.50 23.16 1.95
N TRP A 471 -8.45 23.80 1.45
CA TRP A 471 -8.51 24.97 0.58
C TRP A 471 -7.87 24.64 -0.76
N ASN A 472 -8.37 25.21 -1.84
CA ASN A 472 -7.68 25.15 -3.12
C ASN A 472 -6.52 26.16 -3.10
N SER A 473 -5.30 25.72 -3.43
CA SER A 473 -4.11 26.57 -3.37
C SER A 473 -4.03 27.63 -4.47
N SER A 474 -4.82 27.53 -5.53
CA SER A 474 -4.80 28.45 -6.67
C SER A 474 -5.81 29.58 -6.54
N ASN A 475 -7.02 29.27 -6.07
CA ASN A 475 -8.12 30.25 -5.94
C ASN A 475 -8.55 30.51 -4.49
N TYR A 476 -7.97 29.79 -3.53
CA TYR A 476 -8.18 29.98 -2.09
C TYR A 476 -9.60 29.71 -1.59
N ASN A 477 -10.43 29.05 -2.40
CA ASN A 477 -11.76 28.64 -1.99
C ASN A 477 -11.70 27.43 -1.05
N LEU A 478 -12.64 27.39 -0.10
CA LEU A 478 -12.84 26.23 0.77
C LEU A 478 -13.45 25.08 -0.04
N VAL A 479 -12.75 23.95 -0.11
CA VAL A 479 -13.16 22.75 -0.85
C VAL A 479 -13.88 21.75 0.07
N GLY A 480 -13.46 21.67 1.34
CA GLY A 480 -14.04 20.74 2.30
C GLY A 480 -13.56 20.96 3.73
N SER A 481 -14.15 20.22 4.65
CA SER A 481 -13.80 20.25 6.07
C SER A 481 -13.89 18.86 6.71
N ILE A 482 -13.05 18.63 7.71
CA ILE A 482 -13.03 17.37 8.47
C ILE A 482 -13.63 17.64 9.86
N PRO A 483 -14.80 17.06 10.17
CA PRO A 483 -15.47 17.25 11.45
C PRO A 483 -14.92 16.28 12.51
N SER A 484 -13.68 16.53 12.95
CA SER A 484 -13.14 15.87 14.14
C SER A 484 -13.39 16.72 15.39
N SER A 485 -13.58 16.08 16.53
CA SER A 485 -13.65 16.74 17.85
C SER A 485 -12.26 16.98 18.47
N MET A 486 -11.20 16.47 17.84
CA MET A 486 -9.83 16.53 18.33
C MET A 486 -9.02 17.66 17.68
N GLU A 487 -8.17 18.34 18.44
CA GLU A 487 -7.27 19.34 17.85
C GLU A 487 -6.27 18.71 16.88
N ALA A 488 -6.24 19.19 15.63
CA ALA A 488 -5.31 18.74 14.60
C ALA A 488 -3.92 19.40 14.77
N ARG A 489 -3.13 18.91 15.73
CA ARG A 489 -1.81 19.48 16.07
C ARG A 489 -0.72 19.09 15.08
N SER A 490 -0.75 17.84 14.64
CA SER A 490 0.12 17.31 13.59
C SER A 490 -0.78 16.78 12.47
N LEU A 491 -0.37 16.99 11.23
CA LEU A 491 -1.13 16.65 10.04
C LEU A 491 -0.18 16.08 9.00
N VAL A 492 -0.54 14.93 8.45
CA VAL A 492 0.14 14.33 7.29
C VAL A 492 -0.92 13.99 6.27
N VAL A 493 -0.67 14.34 5.01
CA VAL A 493 -1.56 14.08 3.88
C VAL A 493 -0.78 13.24 2.88
N SER A 494 -1.36 12.11 2.50
CA SER A 494 -0.87 11.21 1.45
C SER A 494 -1.82 11.23 0.25
N ALA A 495 -1.54 10.41 -0.76
CA ALA A 495 -2.38 10.27 -1.94
C ALA A 495 -3.85 9.95 -1.58
N ASP A 496 -4.08 9.01 -0.64
CA ASP A 496 -5.41 8.50 -0.32
C ASP A 496 -5.90 8.83 1.10
N LEU A 497 -4.98 9.12 2.02
CA LEU A 497 -5.27 9.20 3.46
C LEU A 497 -4.81 10.52 4.08
N ILE A 498 -5.56 10.95 5.10
CA ILE A 498 -5.24 12.10 5.95
C ILE A 498 -5.09 11.59 7.38
N TYR A 499 -3.95 11.90 8.01
CA TYR A 499 -3.61 11.51 9.37
C TYR A 499 -3.63 12.73 10.29
N LEU A 500 -4.40 12.66 11.37
CA LEU A 500 -4.56 13.74 12.35
C LEU A 500 -4.02 13.33 13.72
N GLY A 501 -2.93 13.96 14.14
CA GLY A 501 -2.31 13.72 15.43
C GLY A 501 -2.95 14.59 16.52
N SER A 502 -3.39 13.94 17.60
CA SER A 502 -4.09 14.59 18.71
C SER A 502 -3.25 14.72 19.99
N ARG A 503 -3.78 15.47 20.97
CA ARG A 503 -3.19 15.62 22.31
C ARG A 503 -3.30 14.35 23.17
N ASN A 504 -4.09 13.37 22.76
CA ASN A 504 -4.40 12.19 23.57
C ASN A 504 -3.59 10.97 23.11
N GLY A 505 -2.58 11.18 22.26
CA GLY A 505 -1.80 10.12 21.63
C GLY A 505 -2.54 9.44 20.48
N VAL A 506 -3.81 9.78 20.22
CA VAL A 506 -4.58 9.18 19.13
C VAL A 506 -4.22 9.84 17.80
N VAL A 507 -3.99 9.02 16.79
CA VAL A 507 -3.92 9.44 15.38
C VAL A 507 -5.22 9.02 14.70
N GLU A 508 -6.04 9.98 14.29
CA GLU A 508 -7.23 9.68 13.48
C GLU A 508 -6.87 9.58 12.00
N ILE A 509 -7.52 8.65 11.32
CA ILE A 509 -7.26 8.37 9.90
C ILE A 509 -8.54 8.63 9.13
N TRP A 510 -8.41 9.40 8.07
CA TRP A 510 -9.52 9.88 7.26
C TRP A 510 -9.25 9.61 5.78
N SER A 511 -10.31 9.30 5.03
CA SER A 511 -10.24 9.20 3.56
C SER A 511 -10.06 10.59 2.98
N ARG A 512 -9.08 10.79 2.11
CA ARG A 512 -8.86 12.07 1.43
C ARG A 512 -9.97 12.36 0.41
N GLU A 513 -10.40 11.36 -0.33
CA GLU A 513 -11.45 11.49 -1.35
C GLU A 513 -12.83 11.79 -0.72
N LYS A 514 -13.23 11.00 0.29
CA LYS A 514 -14.57 11.09 0.89
C LYS A 514 -14.65 11.99 2.12
N LEU A 515 -13.51 12.38 2.70
CA LEU A 515 -13.44 13.11 3.97
C LEU A 515 -14.20 12.42 5.13
N THR A 516 -14.24 11.09 5.11
CA THR A 516 -14.86 10.26 6.17
C THR A 516 -13.80 9.60 7.05
N ARG A 517 -14.12 9.43 8.34
CA ARG A 517 -13.22 8.76 9.29
C ARG A 517 -13.14 7.27 8.96
N ILE A 518 -11.92 6.79 8.77
CA ILE A 518 -11.61 5.39 8.48
C ILE A 518 -11.30 4.62 9.78
N GLY A 519 -10.54 5.24 10.68
CA GLY A 519 -10.07 4.58 11.88
C GLY A 519 -9.27 5.48 12.80
N SER A 520 -8.59 4.85 13.75
CA SER A 520 -7.65 5.52 14.65
C SER A 520 -6.56 4.57 15.11
N LEU A 521 -5.37 5.11 15.33
CA LEU A 521 -4.22 4.43 15.93
C LEU A 521 -3.91 5.06 17.28
N GLN A 522 -3.53 4.26 18.26
CA GLN A 522 -2.99 4.77 19.52
C GLN A 522 -1.48 4.88 19.36
N ALA A 523 -0.98 6.12 19.37
CA ALA A 523 0.44 6.40 19.48
C ALA A 523 0.83 6.57 20.95
N GLY A 524 1.90 5.90 21.36
CA GLY A 524 2.52 6.03 22.69
C GLY A 524 1.61 5.69 23.88
N GLY A 525 1.96 6.23 25.06
CA GLY A 525 1.24 5.96 26.32
C GLY A 525 -0.12 6.70 26.45
N PRO A 526 -0.95 6.34 27.46
CA PRO A 526 -2.31 6.86 27.64
C PRO A 526 -2.42 8.39 27.86
N SER A 527 -1.32 9.06 28.18
CA SER A 527 -1.24 10.50 28.43
C SER A 527 -0.26 11.24 27.51
N CYS A 528 0.31 10.55 26.52
CA CYS A 528 1.24 11.15 25.58
C CYS A 528 0.50 11.99 24.52
N ARG A 529 1.22 12.89 23.87
CA ARG A 529 0.71 13.73 22.79
C ARG A 529 1.42 13.36 21.50
N VAL A 530 0.70 13.35 20.38
CA VAL A 530 1.35 13.29 19.07
C VAL A 530 1.98 14.65 18.78
N GLN A 531 3.31 14.71 18.74
CA GLN A 531 4.05 15.95 18.52
C GLN A 531 4.34 16.19 17.04
N CYS A 532 4.76 15.14 16.33
CA CYS A 532 5.10 15.21 14.93
C CYS A 532 4.75 13.90 14.23
N MET A 533 4.54 13.97 12.91
CA MET A 533 4.30 12.81 12.07
C MET A 533 4.95 13.05 10.70
N ALA A 534 5.37 11.97 10.04
CA ALA A 534 5.82 11.99 8.65
C ALA A 534 5.35 10.71 7.97
N ALA A 535 5.06 10.78 6.66
CA ALA A 535 4.84 9.60 5.84
C ALA A 535 5.92 9.48 4.78
N ASP A 536 6.07 8.29 4.22
CA ASP A 536 6.84 8.10 3.00
C ASP A 536 6.11 8.69 1.78
N GLY A 537 6.78 8.72 0.62
CA GLY A 537 6.24 9.34 -0.59
C GLY A 537 4.95 8.68 -1.09
N ASP A 538 4.78 7.39 -0.83
CA ASP A 538 3.63 6.60 -1.25
C ASP A 538 2.48 6.63 -0.22
N GLY A 539 2.77 6.97 1.04
CA GLY A 539 1.81 6.97 2.15
C GLY A 539 1.62 5.60 2.81
N ASP A 540 2.45 4.63 2.47
CA ASP A 540 2.41 3.26 2.98
C ASP A 540 2.98 3.16 4.40
N VAL A 541 3.92 4.06 4.74
CA VAL A 541 4.57 4.11 6.05
C VAL A 541 4.24 5.42 6.72
N LEU A 542 3.69 5.37 7.94
CA LEU A 542 3.46 6.54 8.79
C LEU A 542 4.34 6.45 10.03
N VAL A 543 5.22 7.42 10.20
CA VAL A 543 6.03 7.57 11.41
C VAL A 543 5.41 8.61 12.33
N VAL A 544 5.28 8.27 13.60
CA VAL A 544 4.71 9.13 14.65
C VAL A 544 5.71 9.33 15.77
N GLY A 545 6.01 10.60 16.07
CA GLY A 545 6.81 11.01 17.22
C GLY A 545 5.94 11.61 18.33
N THR A 546 6.17 11.17 19.57
CA THR A 546 5.33 11.52 20.72
C THR A 546 6.07 12.35 21.77
N SER A 547 5.29 13.02 22.64
CA SER A 547 5.81 13.84 23.74
C SER A 547 6.47 13.04 24.88
N ASP A 548 6.24 11.72 24.95
CA ASP A 548 6.92 10.84 25.91
C ASP A 548 8.22 10.24 25.32
N GLY A 549 8.65 10.70 24.15
CA GLY A 549 9.92 10.30 23.54
C GLY A 549 9.85 9.00 22.73
N ARG A 550 8.65 8.55 22.34
CA ARG A 550 8.50 7.32 21.54
C ARG A 550 8.39 7.65 20.05
N ILE A 551 8.88 6.71 19.24
CA ILE A 551 8.74 6.71 17.78
C ILE A 551 8.00 5.43 17.40
N GLN A 552 6.90 5.57 16.67
CA GLN A 552 6.09 4.46 16.18
C GLN A 552 6.01 4.51 14.66
N VAL A 553 6.07 3.35 14.00
CA VAL A 553 6.08 3.19 12.53
C VAL A 553 5.00 2.22 12.09
#